data_AF-A0A3M2TEP4-F1
#
_entry.id   AF-A0A3M2TEP4-F1
#
_cell.length_a   1.000
_cell.length_b   1.000
_cell.length_c   1.000
_cell.angle_alpha   90.00
_cell.angle_beta   90.00
_cell.angle_gamma   90.00
#
_symmetry.space_group_name_H-M   'P 1'
#
loop_
_entity.id
_entity.type
_entity.pdbx_description
1 polymer ?
#
loop_
_entity_poly.entity_id
_entity_poly.type
_entity_poly.pdbx_seq_one_letter_code
_entity_poly.pdbx_strand_id
1 'polypeptide(L)'
;MGPLAALEHTLEKCQQYKSADRLRSLNKALTGPSAENPQKTWLEQMWQTTYELDDLQQRVHYLEQQVMLNKGTTLQLQTVFEHLAQKPNWSVAKDAVAVMEHEVTTVQARAWDMQDEQIRLFKMKPEGAWIRELAASIERNDGRDFWEKGRRECVRAGGCCARNCGCCVGWFLHCSQSCPCCLWRTGGLS
;
A
#
# COMPACT_ATOMS: atom_id res chain seq x y z
N MET A 1 -6.84 26.44 -17.30
CA MET A 1 -7.87 25.40 -17.53
C MET A 1 -8.69 25.74 -18.78
N GLY A 2 -8.69 24.87 -19.80
CA GLY A 2 -9.46 25.10 -21.04
C GLY A 2 -10.96 24.81 -20.89
N PRO A 3 -11.80 25.21 -21.87
CA PRO A 3 -13.26 25.11 -21.79
C PRO A 3 -13.77 23.66 -21.62
N LEU A 4 -13.13 22.69 -22.28
CA LEU A 4 -13.47 21.27 -22.11
C LEU A 4 -13.21 20.76 -20.70
N ALA A 5 -12.13 21.22 -20.05
CA ALA A 5 -11.81 20.84 -18.68
C ALA A 5 -12.75 21.48 -17.65
N ALA A 6 -13.19 22.73 -17.89
CA ALA A 6 -14.19 23.38 -17.04
C ALA A 6 -15.56 22.69 -17.13
N LEU A 7 -15.96 22.27 -18.34
CA LEU A 7 -17.20 21.52 -18.56
C LEU A 7 -17.12 20.12 -17.92
N GLU A 8 -16.00 19.42 -18.10
CA GLU A 8 -15.71 18.15 -17.45
C GLU A 8 -15.92 18.27 -15.92
N HIS A 9 -15.26 19.24 -15.28
CA HIS A 9 -15.36 19.48 -13.83
C HIS A 9 -16.79 19.78 -13.36
N THR A 10 -17.53 20.55 -14.15
CA THR A 10 -18.93 20.87 -13.86
C THR A 10 -19.80 19.61 -13.90
N LEU A 11 -19.59 18.73 -14.88
CA LEU A 11 -20.31 17.47 -14.98
C LEU A 11 -19.97 16.52 -13.83
N GLU A 12 -18.72 16.49 -13.38
CA GLU A 12 -18.32 15.71 -12.20
C GLU A 12 -19.02 16.20 -10.93
N LYS A 13 -19.06 17.52 -10.70
CA LYS A 13 -19.80 18.12 -9.58
C LYS A 13 -21.29 17.81 -9.62
N CYS A 14 -21.87 17.71 -10.81
CA CYS A 14 -23.26 17.31 -11.01
C CYS A 14 -23.47 15.79 -11.04
N GLN A 15 -22.45 14.99 -10.72
CA GLN A 15 -22.47 13.52 -10.73
C GLN A 15 -22.84 12.90 -12.10
N GLN A 16 -22.64 13.64 -13.20
CA GLN A 16 -22.87 13.18 -14.56
C GLN A 16 -21.64 12.46 -15.12
N TYR A 17 -21.16 11.43 -14.42
CA TYR A 17 -19.85 10.80 -14.65
C TYR A 17 -19.67 10.28 -16.09
N LYS A 18 -20.69 9.64 -16.67
CA LYS A 18 -20.61 9.14 -18.07
C LYS A 18 -20.34 10.27 -19.08
N SER A 19 -20.93 11.44 -18.86
CA SER A 19 -20.72 12.61 -19.72
C SER A 19 -19.33 13.20 -19.49
N ALA A 20 -18.90 13.29 -18.23
CA ALA A 20 -17.56 13.74 -17.87
C ALA A 20 -16.47 12.85 -18.49
N ASP A 21 -16.64 11.52 -18.44
CA ASP A 21 -15.69 10.54 -18.98
C ASP A 21 -15.61 10.60 -20.52
N ARG A 22 -16.73 10.84 -21.21
CA ARG A 22 -16.75 11.09 -22.66
C ARG A 22 -15.99 12.37 -23.02
N LEU A 23 -16.24 13.46 -22.31
CA LEU A 23 -15.55 14.73 -22.51
C LEU A 23 -14.05 14.63 -22.22
N ARG A 24 -13.67 13.89 -21.18
CA ARG A 24 -12.28 13.60 -20.87
C ARG A 24 -11.62 12.78 -21.97
N SER A 25 -12.30 11.76 -22.50
CA SER A 25 -11.82 10.95 -23.62
C SER A 25 -11.58 11.80 -24.88
N LEU A 26 -12.50 12.72 -25.18
CA LEU A 26 -12.33 13.70 -26.26
C LEU A 26 -11.13 14.62 -25.99
N ASN A 27 -10.97 15.12 -24.76
CA ASN A 27 -9.86 15.98 -24.37
C ASN A 27 -8.51 15.25 -24.52
N LYS A 28 -8.43 13.96 -24.14
CA LYS A 28 -7.27 13.10 -24.41
C LYS A 28 -6.98 12.98 -25.91
N ALA A 29 -7.99 12.71 -26.73
CA ALA A 29 -7.84 12.57 -28.18
C ALA A 29 -7.38 13.88 -28.87
N LEU A 30 -7.73 15.04 -28.31
CA LEU A 30 -7.30 16.36 -28.79
C LEU A 30 -5.94 16.80 -28.20
N THR A 31 -5.40 16.06 -27.24
CA THR A 31 -4.10 16.37 -26.63
C THR A 31 -3.00 15.87 -27.56
N GLY A 32 -2.14 16.78 -28.04
CA GLY A 32 -1.00 16.42 -28.89
C GLY A 32 0.12 15.68 -28.12
N PRO A 33 1.03 14.99 -28.82
CA PRO A 33 2.09 14.18 -28.20
C PRO A 33 3.01 14.96 -27.24
N SER A 34 3.26 16.24 -27.52
CA SER A 34 4.08 17.11 -26.69
C SER A 34 3.52 17.33 -25.28
N ALA A 35 2.19 17.33 -25.15
CA ALA A 35 1.51 17.44 -23.86
C ALA A 35 1.16 16.07 -23.27
N GLU A 36 0.99 15.04 -24.10
CA GLU A 36 0.68 13.67 -23.67
C GLU A 36 1.86 12.98 -22.99
N ASN A 37 3.06 13.04 -23.61
CA ASN A 37 4.23 12.31 -23.12
C ASN A 37 4.60 12.68 -21.67
N PRO A 38 4.68 13.97 -21.27
CA PRO A 38 4.98 14.32 -19.89
C PRO A 38 3.94 13.78 -18.88
N GLN A 39 2.66 13.75 -19.26
CA GLN A 39 1.60 13.19 -18.40
C GLN A 39 1.78 11.69 -18.21
N LYS A 40 2.05 10.95 -19.29
CA LYS A 40 2.26 9.50 -19.23
C LYS A 40 3.50 9.13 -18.44
N THR A 41 4.63 9.79 -18.70
CA THR A 41 5.86 9.56 -17.93
C THR A 41 5.66 9.86 -16.45
N TRP A 42 4.97 10.95 -16.12
CA TRP A 42 4.66 11.26 -14.72
C TRP A 42 3.75 10.19 -14.09
N LEU A 43 2.74 9.70 -14.81
CA LEU A 43 1.87 8.62 -14.33
C LEU A 43 2.65 7.33 -14.06
N GLU A 44 3.52 6.94 -14.99
CA GLU A 44 4.38 5.76 -14.84
C GLU A 44 5.28 5.87 -13.61
N GLN A 45 5.94 7.03 -13.43
CA GLN A 45 6.78 7.30 -12.26
C GLN A 45 5.97 7.26 -10.96
N MET A 46 4.82 7.95 -10.93
CA MET A 46 3.95 7.96 -9.76
C MET A 46 3.50 6.55 -9.38
N TRP A 47 3.11 5.73 -10.36
CA TRP A 47 2.71 4.35 -10.13
C TRP A 47 3.87 3.49 -9.62
N GLN A 48 5.04 3.59 -10.22
CA GLN A 48 6.23 2.87 -9.80
C GLN A 48 6.59 3.21 -8.35
N THR A 49 6.67 4.50 -8.03
CA THR A 49 6.95 4.99 -6.68
C THR A 49 5.92 4.51 -5.66
N THR A 50 4.63 4.56 -6.00
CA THR A 50 3.58 4.07 -5.09
C THR A 50 3.69 2.56 -4.84
N TYR A 51 3.91 1.75 -5.88
CA TYR A 51 4.06 0.31 -5.68
C TYR A 51 5.30 -0.05 -4.87
N GLU A 52 6.42 0.64 -5.11
CA GLU A 52 7.63 0.43 -4.32
C GLU A 52 7.43 0.83 -2.85
N LEU A 53 6.75 1.95 -2.60
CA LEU A 53 6.42 2.37 -1.24
C LEU A 53 5.51 1.36 -0.53
N ASP A 54 4.48 0.86 -1.22
CA ASP A 54 3.56 -0.16 -0.68
C ASP A 54 4.32 -1.45 -0.30
N ASP A 55 5.23 -1.93 -1.16
CA ASP A 55 6.06 -3.11 -0.90
C ASP A 55 6.99 -2.91 0.32
N LEU A 56 7.63 -1.74 0.41
CA LEU A 56 8.49 -1.40 1.56
C LEU A 56 7.69 -1.33 2.85
N GLN A 57 6.51 -0.70 2.84
CA GLN A 57 5.63 -0.63 4.02
C GLN A 57 5.16 -2.02 4.45
N GLN A 58 4.78 -2.88 3.50
CA GLN A 58 4.41 -4.25 3.79
C GLN A 58 5.59 -5.04 4.40
N ARG A 59 6.81 -4.84 3.89
CA ARG A 59 8.02 -5.48 4.43
C ARG A 59 8.35 -5.01 5.83
N VAL A 60 8.28 -3.70 6.11
CA VAL A 60 8.44 -3.16 7.48
C VAL A 60 7.46 -3.84 8.42
N HIS A 61 6.19 -3.88 8.04
CA HIS A 61 5.15 -4.49 8.87
C HIS A 61 5.44 -5.98 9.16
N TYR A 62 5.84 -6.74 8.15
CA TYR A 62 6.21 -8.15 8.32
C TYR A 62 7.40 -8.33 9.27
N LEU A 63 8.47 -7.54 9.06
CA LEU A 63 9.67 -7.61 9.90
C LEU A 63 9.38 -7.19 11.35
N GLU A 64 8.60 -6.14 11.57
CA GLU A 64 8.17 -5.71 12.90
C GLU A 64 7.36 -6.80 13.62
N GLN A 65 6.46 -7.49 12.92
CA GLN A 65 5.74 -8.63 13.46
C GLN A 65 6.69 -9.78 13.83
N GLN A 66 7.66 -10.10 12.98
CA GLN A 66 8.66 -11.13 13.29
C GLN A 66 9.51 -10.73 14.51
N VAL A 67 9.94 -9.48 14.61
CA VAL A 67 10.66 -8.96 15.77
C VAL A 67 9.80 -9.07 17.02
N MET A 68 8.53 -8.69 16.97
CA MET A 68 7.59 -8.77 18.10
C MET A 68 7.38 -10.22 18.57
N LEU A 69 7.10 -11.14 17.65
CA LEU A 69 6.89 -12.55 17.94
C LEU A 69 8.16 -13.19 18.52
N ASN A 70 9.32 -12.91 17.91
CA ASN A 70 10.58 -13.43 18.39
C ASN A 70 10.95 -12.83 19.75
N LYS A 71 10.76 -11.52 19.99
CA LYS A 71 10.99 -10.91 21.31
C LYS A 71 10.06 -11.46 22.38
N GLY A 72 8.77 -11.63 22.09
CA GLY A 72 7.81 -12.22 23.04
C GLY A 72 8.17 -13.67 23.39
N THR A 73 8.53 -14.45 22.38
CA THR A 73 9.02 -15.82 22.55
C THR A 73 10.37 -15.85 23.29
N THR A 74 11.24 -14.87 23.02
CA THR A 74 12.53 -14.69 23.68
C THR A 74 12.32 -14.39 25.17
N LEU A 75 11.41 -13.48 25.54
CA LEU A 75 11.14 -13.17 26.95
C LEU A 75 10.59 -14.37 27.72
N GLN A 76 9.67 -15.13 27.11
CA GLN A 76 9.10 -16.34 27.72
C GLN A 76 10.15 -17.45 27.85
N LEU A 77 10.98 -17.66 26.83
CA LEU A 77 12.05 -18.66 26.89
C LEU A 77 13.18 -18.22 27.82
N GLN A 78 13.48 -16.93 27.92
CA GLN A 78 14.50 -16.42 28.84
C GLN A 78 14.09 -16.67 30.29
N THR A 79 12.81 -16.48 30.67
CA THR A 79 12.32 -16.84 32.01
C THR A 79 12.44 -18.35 32.28
N VAL A 80 12.18 -19.18 31.26
CA VAL A 80 12.29 -20.65 31.35
C VAL A 80 13.75 -21.13 31.36
N PHE A 81 14.65 -20.46 30.63
CA PHE A 81 16.05 -20.86 30.48
C PHE A 81 17.00 -20.19 31.47
N GLU A 82 16.68 -19.05 32.06
CA GLU A 82 17.37 -18.55 33.26
C GLU A 82 17.25 -19.55 34.42
N HIS A 83 16.19 -20.37 34.43
CA HIS A 83 16.08 -21.55 35.31
C HIS A 83 16.91 -22.77 34.86
N LEU A 84 17.39 -22.83 33.62
CA LEU A 84 18.09 -23.99 33.03
C LEU A 84 19.54 -23.68 32.55
N ALA A 85 20.01 -22.46 32.76
CA ALA A 85 21.37 -21.88 32.74
C ALA A 85 22.44 -22.29 31.70
N GLN A 86 22.28 -23.27 30.81
CA GLN A 86 23.39 -23.74 29.96
C GLN A 86 22.97 -24.23 28.56
N LYS A 87 22.28 -23.40 27.75
CA LYS A 87 22.08 -23.74 26.32
C LYS A 87 22.81 -22.81 25.36
N PRO A 88 23.73 -23.34 24.52
CA PRO A 88 24.56 -22.55 23.59
C PRO A 88 23.79 -21.93 22.41
N ASN A 89 22.53 -22.29 22.17
CA ASN A 89 21.77 -21.81 21.01
C ASN A 89 21.04 -20.47 21.25
N TRP A 90 21.19 -19.87 22.43
CA TRP A 90 20.50 -18.62 22.78
C TRP A 90 21.10 -17.37 22.10
N SER A 91 22.43 -17.31 21.98
CA SER A 91 23.10 -16.21 21.28
C SER A 91 22.63 -16.08 19.84
N VAL A 92 22.49 -17.21 19.14
CA VAL A 92 22.02 -17.28 17.75
C VAL A 92 20.64 -16.65 17.56
N ALA A 93 19.70 -16.89 18.48
CA ALA A 93 18.36 -16.31 18.41
C ALA A 93 18.36 -14.80 18.67
N LYS A 94 19.20 -14.33 19.62
CA LYS A 94 19.37 -12.89 19.91
C LYS A 94 19.99 -12.16 18.73
N ASP A 95 20.98 -12.76 18.08
CA ASP A 95 21.64 -12.21 16.90
C ASP A 95 20.66 -12.12 15.72
N ALA A 96 19.78 -13.11 15.54
CA ALA A 96 18.75 -13.06 14.50
C ALA A 96 17.73 -11.92 14.71
N VAL A 97 17.32 -11.65 15.95
CA VAL A 97 16.43 -10.51 16.26
C VAL A 97 17.13 -9.18 15.95
N ALA A 98 18.40 -9.03 16.34
CA ALA A 98 19.16 -7.81 16.07
C ALA A 98 19.33 -7.55 14.56
N VAL A 99 19.54 -8.61 13.77
CA VAL A 99 19.59 -8.51 12.30
C VAL A 99 18.26 -8.03 11.73
N MET A 100 17.13 -8.58 12.19
CA MET A 100 15.80 -8.15 11.73
C MET A 100 15.49 -6.69 12.14
N GLU A 101 15.86 -6.25 13.33
CA GLU A 101 15.70 -4.85 13.77
C GLU A 101 16.51 -3.87 12.91
N HIS A 102 17.74 -4.26 12.55
CA HIS A 102 18.55 -3.48 11.63
C HIS A 102 17.93 -3.40 10.24
N GLU A 103 17.35 -4.51 9.77
CA GLU A 103 16.63 -4.56 8.51
C GLU A 103 15.38 -3.66 8.53
N VAL A 104 14.58 -3.67 9.61
CA VAL A 104 13.44 -2.75 9.79
C VAL A 104 13.89 -1.31 9.61
N THR A 105 14.96 -0.92 10.30
CA THR A 105 15.50 0.45 10.23
C THR A 105 15.91 0.82 8.80
N THR A 106 16.56 -0.11 8.09
CA THR A 106 17.03 0.10 6.72
C THR A 106 15.87 0.23 5.73
N VAL A 107 14.87 -0.66 5.81
CA VAL A 107 13.69 -0.64 4.94
C VAL A 107 12.85 0.60 5.21
N GLN A 108 12.71 1.00 6.47
CA GLN A 108 11.97 2.18 6.87
C GLN A 108 12.61 3.48 6.37
N ALA A 109 13.94 3.58 6.42
CA ALA A 109 14.66 4.71 5.83
C ALA A 109 14.38 4.83 4.32
N ARG A 110 14.44 3.70 3.58
CA ARG A 110 14.09 3.69 2.15
C ARG A 110 12.62 4.04 1.90
N ALA A 111 11.70 3.61 2.76
CA ALA A 111 10.30 3.98 2.65
C ALA A 111 10.09 5.49 2.80
N TRP A 112 10.85 6.15 3.69
CA TRP A 112 10.84 7.61 3.80
C TRP A 112 11.39 8.29 2.54
N ASP A 113 12.52 7.81 1.99
CA ASP A 113 13.06 8.34 0.73
C ASP A 113 12.03 8.23 -0.41
N MET A 114 11.31 7.10 -0.49
CA MET A 114 10.27 6.91 -1.49
C MET A 114 9.04 7.79 -1.25
N GLN A 115 8.69 8.06 0.01
CA GLN A 115 7.62 8.99 0.36
C GLN A 115 7.99 10.43 -0.04
N ASP A 116 9.23 10.85 0.17
CA ASP A 116 9.74 12.16 -0.25
C ASP A 116 9.73 12.29 -1.77
N GLU A 117 10.13 11.24 -2.49
CA GLU A 117 10.05 11.17 -3.95
C GLU A 117 8.59 11.26 -4.44
N GLN A 118 7.66 10.57 -3.78
CA GLN A 118 6.23 10.66 -4.10
C GLN A 118 5.70 12.08 -3.90
N ILE A 119 6.05 12.74 -2.79
CA ILE A 119 5.71 14.14 -2.52
C ILE A 119 6.31 15.05 -3.60
N ARG A 120 7.56 14.82 -4.02
CA ARG A 120 8.20 15.58 -5.10
C ARG A 120 7.44 15.41 -6.41
N LEU A 121 7.08 14.19 -6.80
CA LEU A 121 6.27 13.92 -8.00
C LEU A 121 4.92 14.62 -7.92
N PHE A 122 4.24 14.60 -6.77
CA PHE A 122 2.98 15.32 -6.57
C PHE A 122 3.13 16.83 -6.75
N LYS A 123 4.23 17.44 -6.28
CA LYS A 123 4.52 18.87 -6.48
C LYS A 123 4.80 19.21 -7.95
N MET A 124 5.39 18.27 -8.69
CA MET A 124 5.70 18.42 -10.12
C MET A 124 4.60 17.90 -11.05
N LYS A 125 3.40 17.66 -10.50
CA LYS A 125 2.28 17.09 -11.25
C LYS A 125 1.92 17.95 -12.47
N PRO A 126 2.00 17.40 -13.70
CA PRO A 126 1.59 18.13 -14.88
C PRO A 126 0.07 18.34 -14.89
N GLU A 127 -0.39 19.37 -15.58
CA GLU A 127 -1.81 19.50 -15.89
C GLU A 127 -2.16 18.67 -17.14
N GLY A 128 -3.35 18.07 -17.14
CA GLY A 128 -3.89 17.48 -18.37
C GLY A 128 -4.97 16.43 -18.16
N ALA A 129 -5.53 15.94 -19.26
CA ALA A 129 -6.70 15.06 -19.25
C ALA A 129 -6.40 13.68 -18.65
N TRP A 130 -5.18 13.16 -18.82
CA TRP A 130 -4.76 11.87 -18.24
C TRP A 130 -4.60 11.97 -16.72
N ILE A 131 -4.07 13.09 -16.24
CA ILE A 131 -3.90 13.34 -14.80
C ILE A 131 -5.25 13.51 -14.11
N ARG A 132 -6.20 14.21 -14.77
CA ARG A 132 -7.57 14.34 -14.26
C ARG A 132 -8.32 13.01 -14.27
N GLU A 133 -8.07 12.14 -15.24
CA GLU A 133 -8.65 10.78 -15.25
C GLU A 133 -8.25 10.02 -13.99
N LEU A 134 -6.95 10.03 -13.68
CA LEU A 134 -6.44 9.38 -12.47
C LEU A 134 -7.10 9.99 -11.22
N ALA A 135 -7.11 11.32 -11.08
CA ALA A 135 -7.70 12.00 -9.93
C ALA A 135 -9.19 11.65 -9.75
N ALA A 136 -9.96 11.65 -10.84
CA ALA A 136 -11.36 11.28 -10.83
C ALA A 136 -11.57 9.80 -10.45
N SER A 137 -10.71 8.90 -10.94
CA SER A 137 -10.75 7.48 -10.57
C SER A 137 -10.53 7.30 -9.07
N ILE A 138 -9.50 7.96 -8.52
CA ILE A 138 -9.16 7.93 -7.10
C ILE A 138 -10.32 8.45 -6.25
N GLU A 139 -10.86 9.62 -6.59
CA GLU A 139 -11.93 10.27 -5.84
C GLU A 139 -13.21 9.41 -5.84
N ARG A 140 -13.60 8.86 -7.00
CA ARG A 140 -14.79 8.01 -7.13
C ARG A 140 -14.63 6.65 -6.44
N ASN A 141 -13.40 6.15 -6.37
CA ASN A 141 -13.11 4.85 -5.79
C ASN A 141 -12.53 4.93 -4.37
N ASP A 142 -12.57 6.07 -3.70
CA ASP A 142 -11.99 6.27 -2.36
C ASP A 142 -10.52 5.78 -2.28
N GLY A 143 -9.75 5.95 -3.36
CA GLY A 143 -8.38 5.46 -3.48
C GLY A 143 -8.21 3.95 -3.65
N ARG A 144 -9.31 3.17 -3.79
CA ARG A 144 -9.26 1.70 -3.95
C ARG A 144 -8.47 1.24 -5.18
N ASP A 145 -8.37 2.06 -6.22
CA ASP A 145 -7.66 1.72 -7.46
C ASP A 145 -6.14 1.57 -7.26
N PHE A 146 -5.55 2.30 -6.31
CA PHE A 146 -4.14 2.11 -5.93
C PHE A 146 -3.89 0.73 -5.32
N TRP A 147 -4.93 0.17 -4.69
CA TRP A 147 -4.83 -1.04 -3.88
C TRP A 147 -5.07 -2.34 -4.65
N GLU A 148 -5.61 -2.28 -5.87
CA GLU A 148 -6.04 -3.49 -6.57
C GLU A 148 -4.87 -4.39 -7.00
N LYS A 149 -3.74 -3.81 -7.38
CA LYS A 149 -2.54 -4.58 -7.75
C LYS A 149 -1.88 -5.22 -6.53
N GLY A 150 -1.66 -4.45 -5.45
CA GLY A 150 -1.15 -4.96 -4.17
C GLY A 150 -2.04 -6.05 -3.58
N ARG A 151 -3.36 -5.95 -3.77
CA ARG A 151 -4.31 -7.01 -3.40
C ARG A 151 -4.09 -8.31 -4.16
N ARG A 152 -3.89 -8.27 -5.48
CA ARG A 152 -3.64 -9.48 -6.29
C ARG A 152 -2.35 -10.16 -5.88
N GLU A 153 -1.30 -9.38 -5.61
CA GLU A 153 0.00 -9.89 -5.16
C GLU A 153 -0.08 -10.48 -3.74
N CYS A 154 -0.76 -9.80 -2.81
CA CYS A 154 -1.06 -10.33 -1.48
C CYS A 154 -1.81 -11.67 -1.57
N VAL A 155 -2.85 -11.78 -2.41
CA VAL A 155 -3.58 -13.04 -2.61
C VAL A 155 -2.68 -14.14 -3.19
N ARG A 156 -1.82 -13.81 -4.16
CA ARG A 156 -0.85 -14.77 -4.73
C ARG A 156 0.16 -15.27 -3.71
N ALA A 157 0.56 -14.42 -2.76
CA ALA A 157 1.44 -14.80 -1.66
C ALA A 157 0.73 -15.57 -0.52
N GLY A 158 -0.55 -15.93 -0.69
CA GLY A 158 -1.34 -16.63 0.33
C GLY A 158 -1.92 -15.72 1.41
N GLY A 159 -1.85 -14.41 1.24
CA GLY A 159 -2.45 -13.42 2.13
C GLY A 159 -3.98 -13.37 2.02
N CYS A 160 -4.64 -12.89 3.07
CA CYS A 160 -6.10 -12.89 3.20
C CYS A 160 -6.82 -11.78 2.41
N CYS A 161 -6.08 -11.00 1.60
CA CYS A 161 -6.55 -9.78 0.94
C CYS A 161 -7.64 -9.99 -0.14
N ALA A 162 -8.17 -11.20 -0.33
CA ALA A 162 -9.20 -11.51 -1.32
C ALA A 162 -10.59 -10.87 -1.04
N ARG A 163 -10.79 -10.16 0.09
CA ARG A 163 -12.09 -9.58 0.47
C ARG A 163 -11.99 -8.08 0.77
N ASN A 164 -13.01 -7.33 0.33
CA ASN A 164 -13.27 -5.92 0.64
C ASN A 164 -13.62 -5.68 2.13
N CYS A 165 -12.92 -6.30 3.09
CA CYS A 165 -13.25 -6.20 4.51
C CYS A 165 -12.60 -5.02 5.24
N GLY A 166 -11.70 -4.26 4.59
CA GLY A 166 -10.96 -3.17 5.24
C GLY A 166 -9.94 -3.64 6.30
N CYS A 167 -9.68 -4.95 6.38
CA CYS A 167 -8.85 -5.55 7.42
C CYS A 167 -7.38 -5.06 7.39
N CYS A 168 -6.90 -4.53 6.27
CA CYS A 168 -5.56 -3.94 6.15
C CYS A 168 -5.53 -2.42 6.39
N VAL A 169 -6.67 -1.81 6.76
CA VAL A 169 -6.79 -0.38 7.15
C VAL A 169 -6.80 -0.22 8.69
N GLY A 170 -6.90 -1.33 9.44
CA GLY A 170 -6.94 -1.33 10.89
C GLY A 170 -5.57 -1.62 11.51
N TRP A 171 -5.10 -0.72 12.37
CA TRP A 171 -3.86 -0.73 13.14
C TRP A 171 -3.61 -1.94 14.09
N PHE A 172 -4.37 -3.03 13.99
CA PHE A 172 -4.16 -4.20 14.83
C PHE A 172 -4.40 -5.50 14.06
N LEU A 173 -3.32 -6.29 13.94
CA LEU A 173 -3.25 -7.67 13.42
C LEU A 173 -3.40 -7.68 11.88
N HIS A 174 -2.88 -8.60 11.07
CA HIS A 174 -3.12 -10.03 11.10
C HIS A 174 -2.09 -10.75 10.20
N CYS A 175 -1.17 -11.53 10.78
CA CYS A 175 -0.42 -12.61 10.11
C CYS A 175 -0.05 -13.71 11.14
N SER A 176 -1.05 -14.30 11.80
CA SER A 176 -1.19 -15.74 12.16
C SER A 176 -2.22 -15.98 13.27
N GLN A 177 -2.77 -17.22 13.26
CA GLN A 177 -3.94 -17.79 13.96
C GLN A 177 -5.28 -17.01 13.88
N SER A 178 -6.19 -17.60 13.09
CA SER A 178 -7.64 -17.41 12.99
C SER A 178 -8.21 -16.10 13.55
N CYS A 179 -8.39 -15.07 12.70
CA CYS A 179 -9.11 -13.86 13.12
C CYS A 179 -10.54 -14.20 13.58
N PRO A 180 -11.17 -13.36 14.43
CA PRO A 180 -12.58 -13.53 14.82
C PRO A 180 -13.51 -13.69 13.62
N CYS A 181 -13.19 -13.01 12.52
CA CYS A 181 -13.84 -13.12 11.22
C CYS A 181 -13.72 -14.51 10.55
N CYS A 182 -12.59 -15.21 10.73
CA CYS A 182 -12.39 -16.59 10.29
C CYS A 182 -13.05 -17.58 11.26
N LEU A 183 -12.97 -17.33 12.57
CA LEU A 183 -13.61 -18.14 13.62
C LEU A 183 -15.15 -18.11 13.53
N TRP A 184 -15.75 -16.96 13.24
CA TRP A 184 -17.20 -16.83 13.05
C TRP A 184 -17.72 -17.68 11.89
N ARG A 185 -16.95 -17.80 10.81
CA ARG A 185 -17.36 -18.60 9.64
C ARG A 185 -17.09 -20.09 9.78
N THR A 186 -16.03 -20.51 10.47
CA THR A 186 -15.76 -21.94 10.70
C THR A 186 -16.50 -22.51 11.91
N GLY A 187 -16.88 -21.66 12.87
CA GLY A 187 -17.61 -22.06 14.08
C GLY A 187 -19.12 -22.17 13.95
N GLY A 188 -19.71 -21.84 12.79
CA GLY A 188 -21.16 -21.99 12.55
C GLY A 188 -22.05 -21.14 13.48
N LEU A 189 -21.53 -20.01 13.98
CA LEU A 189 -22.31 -19.06 14.78
C LEU A 189 -22.94 -18.04 13.83
N SER A 190 -24.12 -18.40 13.31
CA SER A 190 -25.08 -17.46 12.71
C SER A 190 -25.97 -16.86 13.80
#